data_AF-A0A8J5SCH9-F1
#
_entry.id   AF-A0A8J5SCH9-F1
#
_cell.length_a   1.000
_cell.length_b   1.000
_cell.length_c   1.000
_cell.angle_alpha   90.00
_cell.angle_beta   90.00
_cell.angle_gamma   90.00
#
_symmetry.space_group_name_H-M   'P 1'
#
loop_
_entity.id
_entity.type
_entity.pdbx_description
1 polymer ?
#
loop_
_entity_poly.entity_id
_entity_poly.type
_entity_poly.pdbx_seq_one_letter_code
_entity_poly.pdbx_strand_id
1 'polypeptide(L)'
;MPDLTKPPSPQPRRRRCRLCGICLGTAFLALLVSALVHLFFPPPQPAPSPRFSVIIDGGSTGTRVHVFATGPDGRPDLARSAVMRVSPGLSSFAAEPAHAGNSLRPLIDFSMERVGGAGSAAATEVRLMATAGLRLLEERVQEAILSSCRDVLRASGFRFEDPWAEVIPGSDEGIFAWVAANYALGTLGGDPHKTVGIIELGGASAQLTFVSDEVLAPELSRNFTFGETTYTLYSNSFLNFGQNAAQDSFHEILRSRDSSKNGTLFDPCAPKGYSRIEEVISKSSNVSSSKLENQYVDSLDGDFAECRSSSLVLLKKGKEKCRYQQCHLGPTFVPELRGHFLATENFYFTSKVL
;
A
#
# COMPACT_ATOMS: atom_id res chain seq x y z
N MET A 1 9.64 68.53 103.80
CA MET A 1 8.24 68.36 103.32
C MET A 1 8.15 68.92 101.91
N PRO A 2 7.40 68.25 101.01
CA PRO A 2 7.91 67.83 99.70
C PRO A 2 7.42 68.71 98.55
N ASP A 3 8.05 68.58 97.37
CA ASP A 3 7.29 68.59 96.12
C ASP A 3 7.78 67.51 95.14
N LEU A 4 6.80 66.77 94.65
CA LEU A 4 6.84 65.67 93.70
C LEU A 4 6.55 66.25 92.32
N THR A 5 7.32 65.88 91.28
CA THR A 5 6.79 65.54 89.94
C THR A 5 7.87 65.52 88.85
N LYS A 6 8.26 64.31 88.42
CA LYS A 6 8.48 64.03 87.00
C LYS A 6 8.51 62.51 86.73
N PRO A 7 7.61 61.97 85.91
CA PRO A 7 7.68 60.57 85.48
C PRO A 7 8.69 60.39 84.33
N PRO A 8 9.30 59.20 84.18
CA PRO A 8 10.26 58.90 83.11
C PRO A 8 9.59 58.65 81.75
N SER A 9 10.30 58.98 80.68
CA SER A 9 9.91 58.82 79.27
C SER A 9 9.69 57.34 78.87
N PRO A 10 8.68 57.02 78.04
CA PRO A 10 8.48 55.65 77.55
C PRO A 10 9.38 55.34 76.35
N GLN A 11 10.12 54.23 76.42
CA GLN A 11 10.82 53.62 75.28
C GLN A 11 9.83 52.95 74.30
N PRO A 12 10.03 53.03 72.98
CA PRO A 12 9.15 52.41 72.00
C PRO A 12 9.38 50.89 71.94
N ARG A 13 8.39 50.11 72.39
CA ARG A 13 8.33 48.66 72.18
C ARG A 13 8.02 48.36 70.71
N ARG A 14 9.01 47.87 69.95
CA ARG A 14 8.82 47.22 68.65
C ARG A 14 7.90 46.00 68.80
N ARG A 15 6.62 46.13 68.43
CA ARG A 15 5.74 44.98 68.22
C ARG A 15 6.16 44.27 66.93
N ARG A 16 6.90 43.15 67.05
CA ARG A 16 7.13 42.22 65.93
C ARG A 16 5.77 41.64 65.50
N CYS A 17 5.37 41.93 64.28
CA CYS A 17 4.12 41.46 63.68
C CYS A 17 4.22 39.96 63.39
N ARG A 18 3.82 39.12 64.35
CA ARG A 18 3.84 37.64 64.23
C ARG A 18 2.93 37.09 63.14
N LEU A 19 1.97 37.89 62.64
CA LEU A 19 1.04 37.50 61.58
C LEU A 19 1.73 37.28 60.22
N CYS A 20 2.78 38.04 59.91
CA CYS A 20 3.43 37.97 58.59
C CYS A 20 4.17 36.64 58.37
N GLY A 21 4.78 36.09 59.43
CA GLY A 21 5.50 34.81 59.36
C GLY A 21 4.60 33.58 59.17
N ILE A 22 3.35 33.65 59.67
CA ILE A 22 2.38 32.56 59.52
C ILE A 22 1.89 32.48 58.07
N CYS A 23 1.58 33.62 57.44
CA CYS A 23 1.13 33.68 56.04
C CYS A 23 2.22 33.24 55.05
N LEU A 24 3.49 33.59 55.31
CA LEU A 24 4.63 33.14 54.50
C LEU A 24 4.87 31.63 54.63
N GLY A 25 4.73 31.08 55.84
CA GLY A 25 4.85 29.64 56.09
C GLY A 25 3.76 28.83 55.40
N THR A 26 2.52 29.30 55.39
CA THR A 26 1.41 28.62 54.72
C THR A 26 1.53 28.64 53.20
N ALA A 27 2.02 29.74 52.62
CA ALA A 27 2.26 29.82 51.18
C ALA A 27 3.39 28.87 50.72
N PHE A 28 4.46 28.79 51.52
CA PHE A 28 5.56 27.87 51.24
C PHE A 28 5.15 26.41 51.36
N LEU A 29 4.35 26.07 52.38
CA LEU A 29 3.79 24.73 52.53
C LEU A 29 2.86 24.37 51.37
N ALA A 30 2.02 25.30 50.90
CA ALA A 30 1.14 25.07 49.76
C ALA A 30 1.93 24.83 48.45
N LEU A 31 3.02 25.57 48.23
CA LEU A 31 3.90 25.37 47.08
C LEU A 31 4.65 24.03 47.17
N LEU A 32 5.12 23.64 48.35
CA LEU A 32 5.74 22.34 48.58
C LEU A 32 4.76 21.20 48.32
N VAL A 33 3.53 21.30 48.82
CA VAL A 33 2.49 20.30 48.58
C VAL A 33 2.11 20.25 47.10
N SER A 34 1.96 21.39 46.43
CA SER A 34 1.70 21.44 44.98
C SER A 34 2.84 20.81 44.18
N ALA A 35 4.09 21.10 44.52
CA ALA A 35 5.26 20.48 43.90
C ALA A 35 5.30 18.96 44.15
N LEU A 36 4.98 18.52 45.37
CA LEU A 36 4.88 17.10 45.72
C LEU A 36 3.76 16.42 44.92
N VAL A 37 2.59 17.05 44.80
CA VAL A 37 1.47 16.54 44.01
C VAL A 37 1.86 16.41 42.54
N HIS A 38 2.58 17.37 41.97
CA HIS A 38 3.07 17.25 40.58
C HIS A 38 4.18 16.20 40.40
N LEU A 39 4.96 15.90 41.44
CA LEU A 39 5.97 14.83 41.43
C LEU A 39 5.35 13.43 41.54
N PHE A 40 4.32 13.26 42.38
CA PHE A 40 3.66 11.96 42.62
C PHE A 40 2.47 11.70 41.70
N PHE A 41 1.85 12.77 41.17
CA PHE A 41 0.70 12.74 40.26
C PHE A 41 0.94 13.74 39.11
N PRO A 42 1.87 13.42 38.18
CA PRO A 42 2.05 14.25 36.99
C PRO A 42 0.70 14.38 36.26
N PRO A 43 0.38 15.57 35.71
CA PRO A 43 -0.80 15.71 34.88
C PRO A 43 -0.75 14.67 33.76
N PRO A 44 -1.89 14.08 33.35
CA PRO A 44 -1.92 13.14 32.25
C PRO A 44 -1.24 13.82 31.05
N GLN A 45 -0.16 13.20 30.55
CA GLN A 45 0.43 13.67 29.30
C GLN A 45 -0.68 13.65 28.25
N PRO A 46 -0.83 14.70 27.42
CA PRO A 46 -1.73 14.62 26.28
C PRO A 46 -1.35 13.35 25.53
N ALA A 47 -2.34 12.48 25.27
CA ALA A 47 -2.12 11.29 24.48
C ALA A 47 -1.35 11.71 23.21
N PRO A 48 -0.30 10.97 22.81
CA PRO A 48 0.40 11.29 21.57
C PRO A 48 -0.67 11.46 20.49
N SER A 49 -0.63 12.60 19.80
CA SER A 49 -1.53 12.84 18.67
C SER A 49 -1.50 11.60 17.77
N PRO A 50 -2.67 11.11 17.31
CA PRO A 50 -2.74 9.92 16.47
C PRO A 50 -1.72 10.07 15.34
N ARG A 51 -0.80 9.11 15.26
CA ARG A 51 0.18 9.07 14.17
C ARG A 51 -0.51 8.46 12.96
N PHE A 52 -0.28 9.07 11.81
CA PHE A 52 -0.77 8.56 10.55
C PHE A 52 0.40 8.20 9.64
N SER A 53 0.13 7.28 8.71
CA SER A 53 1.00 6.97 7.58
C SER A 53 0.12 6.90 6.33
N VAL A 54 0.59 7.50 5.23
CA VAL A 54 -0.13 7.53 3.95
C VAL A 54 0.63 6.68 2.94
N ILE A 55 0.00 5.64 2.42
CA ILE A 55 0.58 4.75 1.40
C ILE A 55 -0.29 4.83 0.15
N ILE A 56 0.32 5.18 -0.98
CA ILE A 56 -0.34 5.24 -2.29
C ILE A 56 0.08 4.00 -3.09
N ASP A 57 -0.88 3.13 -3.36
CA ASP A 57 -0.76 1.96 -4.27
C ASP A 57 -1.04 2.41 -5.70
N GLY A 58 0.02 2.44 -6.52
CA GLY A 58 -0.01 2.75 -7.95
C GLY A 58 -0.36 1.54 -8.81
N GLY A 59 -1.59 1.04 -8.66
CA GLY A 59 -2.12 -0.09 -9.42
C GLY A 59 -2.31 0.17 -10.93
N SER A 60 -2.36 -0.92 -11.71
CA SER A 60 -2.53 -0.87 -13.18
C SER A 60 -3.89 -0.31 -13.64
N THR A 61 -4.97 -0.60 -12.93
CA THR A 61 -6.34 -0.18 -13.29
C THR A 61 -6.83 1.05 -12.53
N GLY A 62 -6.06 1.49 -11.54
CA GLY A 62 -6.39 2.63 -10.67
C GLY A 62 -5.43 2.73 -9.50
N THR A 63 -5.37 3.92 -8.93
CA THR A 63 -4.47 4.27 -7.83
C THR A 63 -5.26 4.41 -6.55
N ARG A 64 -4.76 3.85 -5.45
CA ARG A 64 -5.43 3.88 -4.15
C ARG A 64 -4.56 4.58 -3.13
N VAL A 65 -5.16 5.32 -2.21
CA VAL A 65 -4.47 5.83 -1.03
C VAL A 65 -5.02 5.15 0.22
N HIS A 66 -4.12 4.68 1.07
CA HIS A 66 -4.39 4.12 2.38
C HIS A 66 -3.85 5.09 3.43
N VAL A 67 -4.74 5.63 4.25
CA VAL A 67 -4.39 6.47 5.40
C VAL A 67 -4.50 5.58 6.63
N PHE A 68 -3.37 5.08 7.11
CA PHE A 68 -3.31 4.23 8.30
C PHE A 68 -3.21 5.09 9.55
N ALA A 69 -4.12 4.90 10.49
CA ALA A 69 -4.03 5.47 11.83
C ALA A 69 -3.26 4.51 12.76
N THR A 70 -2.44 5.02 13.65
CA THR A 70 -1.79 4.24 14.72
C THR A 70 -2.53 4.44 16.03
N GLY A 71 -2.90 3.32 16.67
CA GLY A 71 -3.50 3.28 17.99
C GLY A 71 -2.50 3.60 19.11
N PRO A 72 -2.99 3.75 20.36
CA PRO A 72 -2.15 4.07 21.52
C PRO A 72 -1.06 3.03 21.83
N ASP A 73 -1.27 1.79 21.40
CA ASP A 73 -0.37 0.65 21.55
C ASP A 73 0.67 0.54 20.42
N GLY A 74 0.67 1.48 19.48
CA GLY A 74 1.57 1.48 18.33
C GLY A 74 1.12 0.59 17.17
N ARG A 75 -0.06 -0.05 17.25
CA ARG A 75 -0.60 -0.92 16.19
C ARG A 75 -1.50 -0.15 15.24
N PRO A 76 -1.72 -0.61 13.99
CA PRO A 76 -2.70 0.00 13.10
C PRO A 76 -4.12 -0.05 13.70
N ASP A 77 -4.74 1.11 13.84
CA ASP A 77 -6.16 1.26 14.17
C ASP A 77 -6.96 1.26 12.86
N LEU A 78 -7.42 0.08 12.46
CA LEU A 78 -8.15 -0.11 11.20
C LEU A 78 -9.51 0.61 11.18
N ALA A 79 -10.12 0.86 12.34
CA ALA A 79 -11.40 1.56 12.43
C ALA A 79 -11.27 3.05 12.13
N ARG A 80 -10.09 3.62 12.41
CA ARG A 80 -9.74 5.02 12.08
C ARG A 80 -8.95 5.15 10.79
N SER A 81 -8.53 4.04 10.20
CA SER A 81 -7.86 4.01 8.91
C SER A 81 -8.86 4.19 7.78
N ALA A 82 -8.40 4.69 6.64
CA ALA A 82 -9.28 5.00 5.51
C ALA A 82 -8.62 4.67 4.18
N VAL A 83 -9.45 4.37 3.18
CA VAL A 83 -9.00 4.10 1.81
C VAL A 83 -9.83 4.90 0.81
N MET A 84 -9.18 5.42 -0.24
CA MET A 84 -9.84 5.98 -1.41
C MET A 84 -9.16 5.50 -2.68
N ARG A 85 -9.90 5.38 -3.78
CA ARG A 85 -9.40 4.99 -5.09
C ARG A 85 -9.77 6.04 -6.13
N VAL A 86 -8.85 6.26 -7.07
CA VAL A 86 -9.09 6.97 -8.34
C VAL A 86 -8.78 6.05 -9.52
N SER A 87 -9.35 6.38 -10.68
CA SER A 87 -9.08 5.74 -11.96
C SER A 87 -8.88 6.82 -13.03
N PRO A 88 -8.05 6.59 -14.07
CA PRO A 88 -7.33 5.35 -14.36
C PRO A 88 -6.06 5.15 -13.48
N GLY A 89 -5.33 4.06 -13.70
CA GLY A 89 -4.05 3.79 -13.04
C GLY A 89 -2.91 4.63 -13.64
N LEU A 90 -1.78 4.72 -12.92
CA LEU A 90 -0.64 5.55 -13.34
C LEU A 90 -0.06 5.15 -14.71
N SER A 91 -0.12 3.87 -15.08
CA SER A 91 0.37 3.41 -16.38
C SER A 91 -0.41 3.95 -17.58
N SER A 92 -1.66 4.40 -17.37
CA SER A 92 -2.47 5.00 -18.43
C SER A 92 -1.93 6.36 -18.90
N PHE A 93 -1.03 6.98 -18.13
CA PHE A 93 -0.38 8.24 -18.49
C PHE A 93 0.92 8.04 -19.28
N ALA A 94 1.21 6.83 -19.79
CA ALA A 94 2.43 6.55 -20.54
C ALA A 94 2.65 7.48 -21.76
N ALA A 95 1.58 7.92 -22.41
CA ALA A 95 1.65 8.86 -23.54
C ALA A 95 1.86 10.33 -23.10
N GLU A 96 1.43 10.67 -21.89
CA GLU A 96 1.54 12.02 -21.32
C GLU A 96 2.05 11.98 -19.85
N PRO A 97 3.29 11.52 -19.59
CA PRO A 97 3.78 11.27 -18.22
C PRO A 97 3.71 12.49 -17.30
N ALA A 98 3.86 13.70 -17.86
CA ALA A 98 3.80 14.96 -17.13
C ALA A 98 2.47 15.18 -16.39
N HIS A 99 1.37 14.55 -16.84
CA HIS A 99 0.05 14.67 -16.23
C HIS A 99 -0.23 13.63 -15.15
N ALA A 100 0.63 12.62 -14.98
CA ALA A 100 0.38 11.52 -14.05
C ALA A 100 0.23 11.99 -12.59
N GLY A 101 1.10 12.90 -12.13
CA GLY A 101 1.04 13.42 -10.76
C GLY A 101 -0.27 14.14 -10.43
N ASN A 102 -0.89 14.82 -11.40
CA ASN A 102 -2.17 15.49 -11.18
C ASN A 102 -3.29 14.51 -10.79
N SER A 103 -3.21 13.25 -11.23
CA SER A 103 -4.16 12.21 -10.83
C SER A 103 -4.13 11.90 -9.33
N LEU A 104 -3.03 12.24 -8.64
CA LEU A 104 -2.87 12.03 -7.20
C LEU A 104 -3.56 13.10 -6.35
N ARG A 105 -3.89 14.28 -6.91
CA ARG A 105 -4.44 15.41 -6.14
C ARG A 105 -5.67 15.04 -5.31
N PRO A 106 -6.69 14.34 -5.86
CA PRO A 106 -7.83 13.92 -5.04
C PRO A 106 -7.42 13.02 -3.88
N LEU A 107 -6.44 12.11 -4.09
CA LEU A 107 -5.93 11.23 -3.04
C LEU A 107 -5.24 12.02 -1.92
N ILE A 108 -4.45 13.04 -2.28
CA ILE A 108 -3.77 13.92 -1.32
C ILE A 108 -4.78 14.75 -0.53
N ASP A 109 -5.79 15.33 -1.19
CA ASP A 109 -6.83 16.12 -0.52
C ASP A 109 -7.61 15.26 0.49
N PHE A 110 -7.99 14.05 0.07
CA PHE A 110 -8.60 13.06 0.95
C PHE A 110 -7.69 12.74 2.14
N SER A 111 -6.40 12.48 1.92
CA SER A 111 -5.46 12.21 3.01
C SER A 111 -5.33 13.38 3.97
N MET A 112 -5.25 14.61 3.45
CA MET A 112 -5.15 15.84 4.25
C MET A 112 -6.36 16.02 5.17
N GLU A 113 -7.56 15.73 4.68
CA GLU A 113 -8.78 15.74 5.47
C GLU A 113 -8.72 14.69 6.59
N ARG A 114 -8.29 13.45 6.28
CA ARG A 114 -8.27 12.35 7.26
C ARG A 114 -7.24 12.51 8.36
N VAL A 115 -6.09 13.14 8.09
CA VAL A 115 -5.06 13.39 9.11
C VAL A 115 -5.36 14.60 10.01
N GLY A 116 -6.40 15.37 9.69
CA GLY A 116 -6.78 16.56 10.46
C GLY A 116 -6.04 17.84 10.05
N GLY A 117 -5.62 17.95 8.80
CA GLY A 117 -5.04 19.17 8.21
C GLY A 117 -3.52 19.32 8.34
N ALA A 118 -3.02 20.49 7.96
CA ALA A 118 -1.60 20.75 7.67
C ALA A 118 -0.64 20.52 8.85
N GLY A 119 -1.09 20.76 10.09
CA GLY A 119 -0.26 20.55 11.29
C GLY A 119 0.13 19.08 11.49
N SER A 120 -0.81 18.17 11.30
CA SER A 120 -0.56 16.71 11.39
C SER A 120 0.12 16.16 10.13
N ALA A 121 -0.16 16.75 8.97
CA ALA A 121 0.40 16.30 7.69
C ALA A 121 1.93 16.41 7.65
N ALA A 122 2.51 17.50 8.17
CA ALA A 122 3.97 17.73 8.15
C ALA A 122 4.76 16.62 8.88
N ALA A 123 4.16 15.95 9.86
CA ALA A 123 4.77 14.84 10.59
C ALA A 123 4.39 13.44 10.03
N THR A 124 3.50 13.39 9.04
CA THR A 124 2.96 12.17 8.45
C THR A 124 3.72 11.83 7.17
N GLU A 125 4.23 10.61 7.05
CA GLU A 125 4.87 10.14 5.81
C GLU A 125 3.82 9.87 4.74
N VAL A 126 4.13 10.28 3.51
CA VAL A 126 3.46 9.78 2.31
C VAL A 126 4.45 8.99 1.47
N ARG A 127 4.04 7.80 0.99
CA ARG A 127 4.85 6.96 0.10
C ARG A 127 4.01 6.53 -1.09
N LEU A 128 4.64 6.30 -2.24
CA LEU A 128 3.99 5.81 -3.45
C LEU A 128 4.72 4.57 -3.95
N MET A 129 4.01 3.46 -4.02
CA MET A 129 4.51 2.18 -4.48
C MET A 129 3.71 1.77 -5.71
N ALA A 130 4.31 1.93 -6.89
CA ALA A 130 3.70 1.51 -8.15
C ALA A 130 4.00 0.05 -8.45
N THR A 131 3.01 -0.66 -9.01
CA THR A 131 3.07 -2.13 -9.19
C THR A 131 3.26 -2.51 -10.66
N ALA A 132 2.79 -3.71 -11.06
CA ALA A 132 3.03 -4.28 -12.39
C ALA A 132 2.60 -3.38 -13.56
N GLY A 133 1.63 -2.48 -13.38
CA GLY A 133 1.23 -1.56 -14.44
C GLY A 133 2.40 -0.72 -14.96
N LEU A 134 3.23 -0.18 -14.05
CA LEU A 134 4.42 0.57 -14.44
C LEU A 134 5.57 -0.35 -14.86
N ARG A 135 5.72 -1.54 -14.25
CA ARG A 135 6.75 -2.53 -14.65
C ARG A 135 6.66 -2.96 -16.12
N LEU A 136 5.49 -2.82 -16.75
CA LEU A 136 5.27 -3.10 -18.17
C LEU A 136 5.72 -1.98 -19.12
N LEU A 137 6.07 -0.80 -18.60
CA LEU A 137 6.51 0.34 -19.40
C LEU A 137 8.03 0.37 -19.53
N GLU A 138 8.55 1.13 -20.49
CA GLU A 138 9.99 1.40 -20.58
C GLU A 138 10.46 2.23 -19.37
N GLU A 139 11.67 1.96 -18.88
CA GLU A 139 12.23 2.61 -17.68
C GLU A 139 12.19 4.14 -17.74
N ARG A 140 12.47 4.72 -18.92
CA ARG A 140 12.38 6.17 -19.14
C ARG A 140 10.96 6.70 -18.92
N VAL A 141 9.94 5.96 -19.34
CA VAL A 141 8.53 6.34 -19.17
C VAL A 141 8.11 6.16 -17.70
N GLN A 142 8.55 5.08 -17.05
CA GLN A 142 8.34 4.86 -15.62
C GLN A 142 8.87 6.04 -14.80
N GLU A 143 10.11 6.44 -15.04
CA GLU A 143 10.75 7.53 -14.32
C GLU A 143 10.10 8.89 -14.62
N ALA A 144 9.67 9.14 -15.86
CA ALA A 144 8.93 10.37 -16.19
C ALA A 144 7.58 10.45 -15.44
N ILE A 145 6.86 9.34 -15.31
CA ILE A 145 5.62 9.25 -14.53
C ILE A 145 5.90 9.49 -13.05
N LEU A 146 6.90 8.81 -12.48
CA LEU A 146 7.26 8.94 -11.08
C LEU A 146 7.78 10.33 -10.75
N SER A 147 8.53 10.97 -11.65
CA SER A 147 8.99 12.36 -11.51
C SER A 147 7.80 13.32 -11.36
N SER A 148 6.79 13.21 -12.23
CA SER A 148 5.53 13.98 -12.12
C SER A 148 4.81 13.72 -10.78
N CYS A 149 4.79 12.47 -10.31
CA CYS A 149 4.21 12.14 -9.01
C CYS A 149 5.01 12.75 -7.85
N ARG A 150 6.34 12.69 -7.88
CA ARG A 150 7.24 13.28 -6.86
C ARG A 150 7.02 14.78 -6.73
N ASP A 151 6.81 15.50 -7.84
CA ASP A 151 6.48 16.93 -7.80
C ASP A 151 5.22 17.23 -6.96
N VAL A 152 4.16 16.43 -7.16
CA VAL A 152 2.91 16.58 -6.40
C VAL A 152 3.08 16.16 -4.95
N LEU A 153 3.81 15.08 -4.68
CA LEU A 153 4.07 14.60 -3.32
C LEU A 153 4.94 15.58 -2.51
N ARG A 154 5.95 16.19 -3.12
CA ARG A 154 6.75 17.26 -2.50
C ARG A 154 5.91 18.48 -2.12
N ALA A 155 4.94 18.84 -2.96
CA ALA A 155 4.05 19.98 -2.73
C ALA A 155 2.84 19.67 -1.82
N SER A 156 2.68 18.42 -1.38
CA SER A 156 1.47 17.95 -0.69
C SER A 156 1.34 18.43 0.76
N GLY A 157 2.43 18.87 1.39
CA GLY A 157 2.49 19.19 2.82
C GLY A 157 2.73 18.00 3.74
N PHE A 158 2.75 16.77 3.20
CA PHE A 158 3.21 15.58 3.91
C PHE A 158 4.74 15.49 3.96
N ARG A 159 5.29 14.72 4.91
CA ARG A 159 6.72 14.35 4.87
C ARG A 159 6.93 13.40 3.70
N PHE A 160 7.79 13.79 2.77
CA PHE A 160 8.08 13.03 1.57
C PHE A 160 9.57 13.13 1.19
N GLU A 161 10.11 12.03 0.69
CA GLU A 161 11.44 11.96 0.09
C GLU A 161 11.32 11.27 -1.28
N ASP A 162 12.04 11.77 -2.29
CA ASP A 162 11.95 11.27 -3.67
C ASP A 162 12.09 9.74 -3.82
N PRO A 163 12.98 9.04 -3.07
CA PRO A 163 13.08 7.58 -3.10
C PRO A 163 11.83 6.83 -2.63
N TRP A 164 10.90 7.49 -1.93
CA TRP A 164 9.67 6.85 -1.44
C TRP A 164 8.56 6.80 -2.49
N ALA A 165 8.80 7.37 -3.69
CA ALA A 165 7.97 7.14 -4.87
C ALA A 165 8.74 6.26 -5.85
N GLU A 166 8.40 4.97 -5.88
CA GLU A 166 9.15 3.95 -6.62
C GLU A 166 8.22 2.92 -7.28
N VAL A 167 8.78 2.18 -8.24
CA VAL A 167 8.16 0.95 -8.75
C VAL A 167 8.69 -0.22 -7.92
N ILE A 168 7.81 -0.88 -7.16
CA ILE A 168 8.25 -1.98 -6.30
C ILE A 168 8.51 -3.27 -7.09
N PRO A 169 9.50 -4.08 -6.70
CA PRO A 169 9.65 -5.43 -7.21
C PRO A 169 8.40 -6.25 -6.95
N GLY A 170 8.03 -7.12 -7.88
CA GLY A 170 6.85 -7.96 -7.70
C GLY A 170 6.96 -8.96 -6.54
N SER A 171 8.19 -9.34 -6.15
CA SER A 171 8.42 -10.13 -4.93
C SER A 171 8.02 -9.37 -3.68
N ASP A 172 8.22 -8.05 -3.67
CA ASP A 172 7.99 -7.21 -2.50
C ASP A 172 6.50 -6.93 -2.36
N GLU A 173 5.81 -6.72 -3.49
CA GLU A 173 4.34 -6.67 -3.56
C GLU A 173 3.71 -7.91 -2.89
N GLY A 174 4.18 -9.12 -3.26
CA GLY A 174 3.71 -10.37 -2.65
C GLY A 174 4.06 -10.50 -1.16
N ILE A 175 5.26 -10.06 -0.74
CA ILE A 175 5.65 -10.04 0.67
C ILE A 175 4.77 -9.11 1.48
N PHE A 176 4.48 -7.90 0.99
CA PHE A 176 3.61 -6.97 1.70
C PHE A 176 2.19 -7.51 1.86
N ALA A 177 1.65 -8.18 0.83
CA ALA A 177 0.36 -8.87 0.93
C ALA A 177 0.40 -10.02 1.95
N TRP A 178 1.47 -10.82 1.97
CA TRP A 178 1.71 -11.88 2.96
C TRP A 178 1.81 -11.34 4.38
N VAL A 179 2.52 -10.23 4.59
CA VAL A 179 2.65 -9.55 5.89
C VAL A 179 1.28 -9.05 6.34
N ALA A 180 0.52 -8.38 5.47
CA ALA A 180 -0.81 -7.87 5.80
C ALA A 180 -1.76 -8.99 6.24
N ALA A 181 -1.77 -10.11 5.51
CA ALA A 181 -2.61 -11.26 5.82
C ALA A 181 -2.23 -11.92 7.16
N ASN A 182 -0.95 -12.21 7.37
CA ASN A 182 -0.50 -12.87 8.59
C ASN A 182 -0.53 -11.95 9.81
N TYR A 183 -0.40 -10.63 9.60
CA TYR A 183 -0.68 -9.64 10.64
C TYR A 183 -2.16 -9.69 11.05
N ALA A 184 -3.07 -9.65 10.08
CA ALA A 184 -4.52 -9.69 10.34
C ALA A 184 -4.97 -11.00 11.01
N LEU A 185 -4.34 -12.12 10.68
CA LEU A 185 -4.60 -13.43 11.30
C LEU A 185 -3.90 -13.63 12.65
N GLY A 186 -3.00 -12.73 13.06
CA GLY A 186 -2.24 -12.83 14.30
C GLY A 186 -1.19 -13.95 14.31
N THR A 187 -0.75 -14.41 13.13
CA THR A 187 0.27 -15.45 12.97
C THR A 187 1.69 -14.87 12.81
N LEU A 188 1.80 -13.58 12.46
CA LEU A 188 3.07 -12.87 12.31
C LEU A 188 3.76 -12.64 13.68
N GLY A 189 5.07 -12.84 13.72
CA GLY A 189 5.88 -12.90 14.94
C GLY A 189 5.82 -14.24 15.70
N GLY A 190 5.10 -15.22 15.16
CA GLY A 190 5.03 -16.59 15.68
C GLY A 190 5.70 -17.62 14.78
N ASP A 191 5.36 -18.89 14.97
CA ASP A 191 5.87 -20.03 14.19
C ASP A 191 5.66 -19.85 12.67
N PRO A 192 6.74 -19.82 11.86
CA PRO A 192 6.67 -19.72 10.39
C PRO A 192 5.72 -20.71 9.73
N HIS A 193 5.60 -21.94 10.23
CA HIS A 193 4.76 -22.97 9.62
C HIS A 193 3.26 -22.79 9.91
N LYS A 194 2.90 -21.86 10.82
CA LYS A 194 1.50 -21.50 11.10
C LYS A 194 1.01 -20.32 10.25
N THR A 195 1.89 -19.72 9.47
CA THR A 195 1.51 -18.64 8.56
C THR A 195 0.71 -19.18 7.38
N VAL A 196 -0.12 -18.32 6.78
CA VAL A 196 -0.82 -18.64 5.54
C VAL A 196 -0.03 -18.09 4.35
N GLY A 197 -0.06 -18.81 3.23
CA GLY A 197 0.39 -18.28 1.95
C GLY A 197 -0.61 -17.27 1.37
N ILE A 198 -0.13 -16.44 0.45
CA ILE A 198 -0.95 -15.49 -0.31
C ILE A 198 -0.83 -15.78 -1.79
N ILE A 199 -1.99 -15.72 -2.47
CA ILE A 199 -2.10 -15.67 -3.92
C ILE A 199 -2.90 -14.42 -4.27
N GLU A 200 -2.27 -13.45 -4.90
CA GLU A 200 -2.92 -12.20 -5.30
C GLU A 200 -3.07 -12.14 -6.81
N LEU A 201 -4.25 -11.78 -7.31
CA LEU A 201 -4.49 -11.54 -8.73
C LEU A 201 -4.79 -10.07 -8.98
N GLY A 202 -3.76 -9.33 -9.38
CA GLY A 202 -3.90 -7.95 -9.84
C GLY A 202 -4.40 -7.85 -11.28
N GLY A 203 -4.37 -6.64 -11.83
CA GLY A 203 -4.71 -6.39 -13.25
C GLY A 203 -3.60 -6.79 -14.21
N ALA A 204 -2.33 -6.55 -13.86
CA ALA A 204 -1.18 -6.76 -14.75
C ALA A 204 -0.27 -7.94 -14.34
N SER A 205 -0.27 -8.34 -13.07
CA SER A 205 0.46 -9.50 -12.57
C SER A 205 -0.35 -10.29 -11.55
N ALA A 206 0.10 -11.50 -11.26
CA ALA A 206 -0.29 -12.26 -10.09
C ALA A 206 0.94 -12.47 -9.18
N GLN A 207 0.71 -12.69 -7.88
CA GLN A 207 1.75 -12.91 -6.89
C GLN A 207 1.48 -14.20 -6.13
N LEU A 208 2.55 -14.89 -5.74
CA LEU A 208 2.52 -16.06 -4.87
C LEU A 208 3.62 -15.92 -3.83
N THR A 209 3.23 -15.90 -2.55
CA THR A 209 4.17 -15.74 -1.44
C THR A 209 3.79 -16.65 -0.27
N PHE A 210 4.73 -17.47 0.20
CA PHE A 210 4.53 -18.38 1.33
C PHE A 210 5.87 -18.82 1.95
N VAL A 211 5.83 -19.30 3.19
CA VAL A 211 7.00 -19.94 3.82
C VAL A 211 7.25 -21.28 3.15
N SER A 212 8.48 -21.52 2.70
CA SER A 212 8.88 -22.74 2.01
C SER A 212 10.03 -23.44 2.75
N ASP A 213 9.92 -24.76 2.90
CA ASP A 213 10.97 -25.61 3.49
C ASP A 213 11.99 -26.09 2.45
N GLU A 214 11.69 -25.89 1.16
CA GLU A 214 12.60 -26.25 0.06
C GLU A 214 13.80 -25.32 -0.02
N VAL A 215 14.93 -25.85 -0.50
CA VAL A 215 16.11 -25.04 -0.83
C VAL A 215 15.83 -24.26 -2.10
N LEU A 216 15.50 -22.98 -1.95
CA LEU A 216 15.18 -22.09 -3.04
C LEU A 216 16.43 -21.43 -3.62
N ALA A 217 16.39 -21.14 -4.92
CA ALA A 217 17.39 -20.30 -5.54
C ALA A 217 17.35 -18.87 -4.94
N PRO A 218 18.50 -18.18 -4.79
CA PRO A 218 18.57 -16.86 -4.14
C PRO A 218 17.60 -15.82 -4.72
N GLU A 219 17.32 -15.89 -6.02
CA GLU A 219 16.40 -14.99 -6.69
C GLU A 219 14.92 -15.18 -6.31
N LEU A 220 14.54 -16.37 -5.81
CA LEU A 220 13.17 -16.73 -5.38
C LEU A 220 13.00 -16.75 -3.86
N SER A 221 14.11 -16.77 -3.11
CA SER A 221 14.13 -16.78 -1.65
C SER A 221 14.24 -15.36 -1.09
N ARG A 222 13.38 -15.01 -0.13
CA ARG A 222 13.39 -13.71 0.55
C ARG A 222 13.28 -13.92 2.05
N ASN A 223 14.23 -13.36 2.80
CA ASN A 223 14.16 -13.34 4.26
C ASN A 223 13.40 -12.09 4.71
N PHE A 224 12.40 -12.27 5.55
CA PHE A 224 11.66 -11.18 6.19
C PHE A 224 11.71 -11.38 7.70
N THR A 225 12.07 -10.35 8.46
CA THR A 225 12.16 -10.42 9.93
C THR A 225 11.10 -9.52 10.56
N PHE A 226 10.32 -10.08 11.48
CA PHE A 226 9.33 -9.35 12.26
C PHE A 226 9.49 -9.70 13.75
N GLY A 227 9.83 -8.69 14.57
CA GLY A 227 10.24 -8.92 15.95
C GLY A 227 11.51 -9.77 16.00
N GLU A 228 11.45 -10.89 16.70
CA GLU A 228 12.56 -11.84 16.83
C GLU A 228 12.47 -13.01 15.83
N THR A 229 11.44 -13.04 14.98
CA THR A 229 11.20 -14.14 14.05
C THR A 229 11.62 -13.75 12.64
N THR A 230 12.41 -14.63 12.01
CA THR A 230 12.76 -14.53 10.58
C THR A 230 12.03 -15.61 9.80
N TYR A 231 11.40 -15.19 8.70
CA TYR A 231 10.68 -16.03 7.75
C TYR A 231 11.49 -16.15 6.47
N THR A 232 11.70 -17.38 6.02
CA THR A 232 12.24 -17.66 4.68
C THR A 232 11.07 -17.87 3.73
N LEU A 233 10.82 -16.88 2.88
CA LEU A 233 9.68 -16.85 1.98
C LEU A 233 10.10 -17.23 0.57
N TYR A 234 9.32 -18.10 -0.08
CA TYR A 234 9.18 -18.05 -1.52
C TYR A 234 8.34 -16.83 -1.85
N SER A 235 8.81 -15.93 -2.72
CA SER A 235 7.99 -14.84 -3.23
C SER A 235 8.25 -14.61 -4.70
N ASN A 236 7.19 -14.64 -5.50
CA ASN A 236 7.30 -14.46 -6.94
C ASN A 236 6.12 -13.70 -7.53
N SER A 237 6.40 -13.01 -8.65
CA SER A 237 5.42 -12.27 -9.43
C SER A 237 5.37 -12.76 -10.86
N PHE A 238 4.19 -13.21 -11.27
CA PHE A 238 3.88 -13.64 -12.62
C PHE A 238 3.40 -12.44 -13.43
N LEU A 239 4.36 -11.67 -13.95
CA LEU A 239 4.06 -10.52 -14.82
C LEU A 239 3.36 -11.00 -16.10
N ASN A 240 2.37 -10.24 -16.58
CA ASN A 240 1.44 -10.59 -17.67
C ASN A 240 0.39 -11.66 -17.33
N PHE A 241 0.37 -12.18 -16.11
CA PHE A 241 -0.66 -13.12 -15.64
C PHE A 241 -1.71 -12.48 -14.74
N GLY A 242 -1.69 -11.14 -14.58
CA GLY A 242 -2.82 -10.42 -14.00
C GLY A 242 -4.05 -10.51 -14.90
N GLN A 243 -5.24 -10.30 -14.34
CA GLN A 243 -6.50 -10.55 -15.07
C GLN A 243 -6.58 -9.85 -16.42
N ASN A 244 -6.29 -8.54 -16.48
CA ASN A 244 -6.36 -7.75 -17.71
C ASN A 244 -5.24 -8.14 -18.69
N ALA A 245 -4.00 -8.22 -18.21
CA ALA A 245 -2.87 -8.56 -19.08
C ALA A 245 -2.96 -10.01 -19.63
N ALA A 246 -3.53 -10.93 -18.86
CA ALA A 246 -3.81 -12.29 -19.30
C ALA A 246 -4.90 -12.31 -20.37
N GLN A 247 -5.96 -11.51 -20.21
CA GLN A 247 -7.01 -11.35 -21.22
C GLN A 247 -6.44 -10.76 -22.53
N ASP A 248 -5.62 -9.71 -22.45
CA ASP A 248 -4.96 -9.12 -23.61
C ASP A 248 -4.07 -10.16 -24.33
N SER A 249 -3.26 -10.90 -23.56
CA SER A 249 -2.40 -11.96 -24.08
C SER A 249 -3.20 -13.12 -24.69
N PHE A 250 -4.37 -13.43 -24.14
CA PHE A 250 -5.28 -14.44 -24.68
C PHE A 250 -5.83 -14.00 -26.03
N HIS A 251 -6.29 -12.75 -26.15
CA HIS A 251 -6.76 -12.19 -27.41
C HIS A 251 -5.67 -12.11 -28.48
N GLU A 252 -4.42 -11.82 -28.12
CA GLU A 252 -3.27 -11.93 -29.03
C GLU A 252 -3.09 -13.37 -29.56
N ILE A 253 -3.21 -14.39 -28.71
CA ILE A 253 -3.08 -15.79 -29.13
C ILE A 253 -4.20 -16.13 -30.13
N LEU A 254 -5.44 -15.73 -29.87
CA LEU A 254 -6.56 -15.98 -30.78
C LEU A 254 -6.32 -15.31 -32.14
N ARG A 255 -5.86 -14.05 -32.16
CA ARG A 255 -5.51 -13.31 -33.39
C ARG A 255 -4.38 -13.96 -34.19
N SER A 256 -3.46 -14.65 -33.52
CA SER A 256 -2.35 -15.35 -34.19
C SER A 256 -2.77 -16.68 -34.84
N ARG A 257 -3.85 -17.30 -34.34
CA ARG A 257 -4.36 -18.59 -34.84
C ARG A 257 -5.33 -18.40 -35.99
N ASP A 258 -6.28 -17.49 -35.82
CA ASP A 258 -7.15 -17.10 -36.90
C ASP A 258 -6.45 -16.04 -37.74
N SER A 259 -6.04 -16.40 -38.95
CA SER A 259 -5.77 -15.41 -40.00
C SER A 259 -7.06 -14.61 -40.17
N SER A 260 -7.19 -13.50 -39.45
CA SER A 260 -8.44 -12.77 -39.25
C SER A 260 -9.21 -12.67 -40.57
N LYS A 261 -10.22 -13.54 -40.72
CA LYS A 261 -11.09 -13.47 -41.89
C LYS A 261 -12.02 -12.28 -41.62
N ASN A 262 -11.75 -11.17 -42.30
CA ASN A 262 -12.56 -9.93 -42.26
C ASN A 262 -12.54 -9.14 -40.93
N GLY A 263 -11.45 -9.16 -40.15
CA GLY A 263 -11.34 -8.31 -38.96
C GLY A 263 -12.12 -8.80 -37.73
N THR A 264 -12.79 -9.95 -37.84
CA THR A 264 -13.51 -10.60 -36.75
C THR A 264 -12.57 -11.53 -35.97
N LEU A 265 -12.62 -11.44 -34.63
CA LEU A 265 -11.93 -12.33 -33.70
C LEU A 265 -12.95 -13.27 -33.08
N PHE A 266 -12.66 -14.58 -33.05
CA PHE A 266 -13.51 -15.55 -32.37
C PHE A 266 -13.01 -15.80 -30.95
N ASP A 267 -13.76 -15.37 -29.93
CA ASP A 267 -13.45 -15.62 -28.52
C ASP A 267 -14.31 -16.76 -27.95
N PRO A 268 -13.76 -17.98 -27.75
CA PRO A 268 -14.51 -19.12 -27.21
C PRO A 268 -14.89 -18.92 -25.72
N CYS A 269 -14.26 -17.98 -25.02
CA CYS A 269 -14.56 -17.65 -23.63
C CYS A 269 -15.67 -16.59 -23.49
N ALA A 270 -16.01 -15.88 -24.56
CA ALA A 270 -17.06 -14.86 -24.51
C ALA A 270 -18.46 -15.53 -24.41
N PRO A 271 -19.39 -14.98 -23.60
CA PRO A 271 -20.76 -15.48 -23.55
C PRO A 271 -21.50 -15.29 -24.87
N LYS A 272 -22.47 -16.17 -25.13
CA LYS A 272 -23.36 -16.07 -26.31
C LYS A 272 -23.99 -14.68 -26.43
N GLY A 273 -23.82 -14.05 -27.59
CA GLY A 273 -24.45 -12.76 -27.91
C GLY A 273 -23.75 -11.54 -27.30
N TYR A 274 -22.65 -11.75 -26.59
CA TYR A 274 -21.74 -10.67 -26.23
C TYR A 274 -21.07 -10.11 -27.50
N SER A 275 -20.84 -8.81 -27.55
CA SER A 275 -20.01 -8.18 -28.57
C SER A 275 -19.36 -6.93 -27.99
N ARG A 276 -18.09 -6.68 -28.29
CA ARG A 276 -17.35 -5.53 -27.76
C ARG A 276 -16.50 -4.89 -28.83
N ILE A 277 -16.82 -3.67 -29.25
CA ILE A 277 -15.97 -2.89 -30.15
C ILE A 277 -14.79 -2.33 -29.35
N GLU A 278 -13.55 -2.72 -29.69
CA GLU A 278 -12.33 -2.13 -29.14
C GLU A 278 -11.46 -1.49 -30.22
N GLU A 279 -11.00 -0.26 -29.98
CA GLU A 279 -9.96 0.34 -30.81
C GLU A 279 -8.61 -0.32 -30.48
N VAL A 280 -8.05 -1.08 -31.43
CA VAL A 280 -6.73 -1.70 -31.26
C VAL A 280 -5.66 -0.70 -31.71
N ILE A 281 -5.00 -0.05 -30.77
CA ILE A 281 -3.77 0.68 -31.06
C ILE A 281 -2.65 -0.36 -31.23
N SER A 282 -2.26 -0.63 -32.47
CA SER A 282 -1.09 -1.44 -32.76
C SER A 282 0.16 -0.74 -32.18
N LYS A 283 0.78 -1.34 -31.15
CA LYS A 283 2.12 -0.96 -30.71
C LYS A 283 3.13 -1.47 -31.74
N SER A 284 3.21 -0.84 -32.91
CA SER A 284 4.36 -1.04 -33.80
C SER A 284 5.48 -0.09 -33.37
N SER A 285 6.58 -0.67 -32.91
CA SER A 285 7.87 0.00 -32.78
C SER A 285 8.40 0.33 -34.18
N ASN A 286 7.77 1.30 -34.85
CA ASN A 286 8.26 2.08 -35.99
C ASN A 286 7.11 2.96 -36.49
N VAL A 287 7.46 4.20 -36.78
CA VAL A 287 6.64 5.33 -37.25
C VAL A 287 5.60 4.90 -38.31
N SER A 288 4.36 4.69 -37.86
CA SER A 288 3.08 4.83 -38.59
C SER A 288 2.02 4.01 -37.85
N SER A 289 1.33 4.64 -36.90
CA SER A 289 0.17 4.06 -36.21
C SER A 289 -0.97 3.87 -37.21
N SER A 290 -1.08 2.71 -37.85
CA SER A 290 -2.31 2.36 -38.56
C SER A 290 -3.39 2.10 -37.52
N LYS A 291 -4.36 3.01 -37.43
CA LYS A 291 -5.63 2.78 -36.74
C LYS A 291 -6.35 1.64 -37.46
N LEU A 292 -6.18 0.41 -36.99
CA LEU A 292 -7.06 -0.69 -37.38
C LEU A 292 -8.25 -0.69 -36.42
N GLU A 293 -9.38 -0.15 -36.88
CA GLU A 293 -10.69 -0.40 -36.25
C GLU A 293 -11.02 -1.88 -36.48
N ASN A 294 -10.77 -2.71 -35.47
CA ASN A 294 -11.27 -4.07 -35.50
C ASN A 294 -12.71 -4.04 -35.01
N GLN A 295 -13.65 -4.30 -35.91
CA GLN A 295 -15.04 -4.52 -35.56
C GLN A 295 -15.18 -5.95 -35.03
N TYR A 296 -15.28 -6.08 -33.71
CA TYR A 296 -15.50 -7.38 -33.07
C TYR A 296 -16.95 -7.78 -33.27
N VAL A 297 -17.15 -8.85 -34.02
CA VAL A 297 -18.43 -9.55 -34.07
C VAL A 297 -18.17 -10.91 -33.44
N ASP A 298 -18.23 -10.97 -32.12
CA ASP A 298 -18.16 -12.22 -31.38
C ASP A 298 -19.43 -13.03 -31.72
N SER A 299 -19.30 -13.93 -32.69
CA SER A 299 -20.31 -14.94 -32.95
C SER A 299 -19.83 -16.24 -32.31
N LEU A 300 -20.47 -16.67 -31.20
CA LEU A 300 -20.91 -18.06 -30.86
C LEU A 300 -20.96 -18.31 -29.34
N ASP A 301 -21.50 -19.49 -28.98
CA ASP A 301 -22.30 -19.86 -27.80
C ASP A 301 -21.61 -19.94 -26.42
N GLY A 302 -20.34 -19.51 -26.26
CA GLY A 302 -19.53 -19.77 -25.07
C GLY A 302 -19.11 -21.24 -24.97
N ASP A 303 -17.93 -21.58 -25.49
CA ASP A 303 -17.40 -22.94 -25.50
C ASP A 303 -16.38 -23.14 -24.37
N PHE A 304 -16.83 -23.75 -23.27
CA PHE A 304 -15.97 -24.00 -22.11
C PHE A 304 -14.74 -24.87 -22.43
N ALA A 305 -14.90 -25.89 -23.29
CA ALA A 305 -13.81 -26.81 -23.58
C ALA A 305 -12.71 -26.12 -24.38
N GLU A 306 -13.09 -25.33 -25.38
CA GLU A 306 -12.15 -24.58 -26.21
C GLU A 306 -11.57 -23.36 -25.47
N CYS A 307 -12.39 -22.66 -24.66
CA CYS A 307 -11.91 -21.62 -23.77
C CYS A 307 -10.82 -22.14 -22.82
N ARG A 308 -11.05 -23.30 -22.20
CA ARG A 308 -10.09 -23.94 -21.30
C ARG A 308 -8.83 -24.39 -22.04
N SER A 309 -8.97 -25.00 -23.23
CA SER A 309 -7.82 -25.47 -24.02
C SER A 309 -6.91 -24.30 -24.42
N SER A 310 -7.50 -23.19 -24.87
CA SER A 310 -6.78 -21.99 -25.30
C SER A 310 -6.18 -21.22 -24.12
N SER A 311 -6.88 -21.14 -22.99
CA SER A 311 -6.33 -20.59 -21.74
C SER A 311 -5.12 -21.37 -21.24
N LEU A 312 -5.12 -22.72 -21.35
CA LEU A 312 -3.97 -23.55 -20.98
C LEU A 312 -2.73 -23.29 -21.85
N VAL A 313 -2.92 -22.88 -23.11
CA VAL A 313 -1.80 -22.46 -23.97
C VAL A 313 -1.19 -21.15 -23.47
N LEU A 314 -2.01 -20.18 -23.06
CA LEU A 314 -1.53 -18.95 -22.43
C LEU A 314 -0.70 -19.26 -21.17
N LEU A 315 -1.20 -20.13 -20.29
CA LEU A 315 -0.50 -20.50 -19.05
C LEU A 315 0.85 -21.20 -19.28
N LYS A 316 1.04 -21.81 -20.46
CA LYS A 316 2.29 -22.46 -20.86
C LYS A 316 3.20 -21.57 -21.72
N LYS A 317 2.78 -20.36 -22.06
CA LYS A 317 3.57 -19.42 -22.89
C LYS A 317 4.91 -19.13 -22.19
N GLY A 318 6.01 -19.30 -22.93
CA GLY A 318 7.35 -19.07 -22.40
C GLY A 318 7.96 -20.24 -21.62
N LYS A 319 7.25 -21.37 -21.47
CA LYS A 319 7.74 -22.55 -20.72
C LYS A 319 9.02 -23.14 -21.30
N GLU A 320 9.31 -22.93 -22.58
CA GLU A 320 10.56 -23.30 -23.22
C GLU A 320 11.79 -22.58 -22.63
N LYS A 321 11.59 -21.48 -21.91
CA LYS A 321 12.63 -20.71 -21.22
C LYS A 321 12.82 -21.11 -19.75
N CYS A 322 12.13 -22.17 -19.29
CA CYS A 322 12.25 -22.68 -17.93
C CYS A 322 13.70 -23.10 -17.63
N ARG A 323 14.28 -22.55 -16.56
CA ARG A 323 15.66 -22.85 -16.13
C ARG A 323 15.74 -23.93 -15.06
N TYR A 324 14.60 -24.43 -14.60
CA TYR A 324 14.48 -25.43 -13.56
C TYR A 324 13.99 -26.76 -14.14
N GLN A 325 14.08 -27.84 -13.36
CA GLN A 325 13.60 -29.16 -13.79
C GLN A 325 12.11 -29.16 -14.18
N GLN A 326 11.30 -28.33 -13.50
CA GLN A 326 9.88 -28.18 -13.78
C GLN A 326 9.40 -26.75 -13.53
N CYS A 327 8.64 -26.20 -14.48
CA CYS A 327 7.92 -24.93 -14.34
C CYS A 327 6.42 -25.16 -14.55
N HIS A 328 5.61 -24.53 -13.69
CA HIS A 328 4.16 -24.71 -13.65
C HIS A 328 3.43 -23.63 -14.47
N LEU A 329 3.87 -22.37 -14.36
CA LEU A 329 3.31 -21.21 -15.04
C LEU A 329 4.41 -20.51 -15.84
N GLY A 330 4.26 -20.55 -17.17
CA GLY A 330 5.28 -20.05 -18.10
C GLY A 330 6.69 -20.58 -17.77
N PRO A 331 7.72 -19.72 -17.74
CA PRO A 331 9.11 -20.10 -17.43
C PRO A 331 9.41 -20.23 -15.93
N THR A 332 8.39 -20.18 -15.06
CA THR A 332 8.60 -19.95 -13.63
C THR A 332 8.47 -21.23 -12.81
N PHE A 333 9.46 -21.46 -11.94
CA PHE A 333 9.44 -22.50 -10.92
C PHE A 333 8.54 -22.10 -9.75
N VAL A 334 7.74 -23.05 -9.29
CA VAL A 334 6.89 -22.92 -8.11
C VAL A 334 7.14 -24.16 -7.24
N PRO A 335 7.59 -24.00 -5.98
CA PRO A 335 7.76 -25.10 -5.03
C PRO A 335 6.46 -25.82 -4.75
N GLU A 336 6.53 -26.95 -4.05
CA GLU A 336 5.33 -27.62 -3.56
C GLU A 336 4.52 -26.68 -2.65
N LEU A 337 3.25 -26.46 -3.00
CA LEU A 337 2.35 -25.63 -2.19
C LEU A 337 1.94 -26.42 -0.94
N ARG A 338 2.35 -25.94 0.23
CA ARG A 338 2.00 -26.54 1.53
C ARG A 338 1.27 -25.54 2.42
N GLY A 339 0.35 -26.05 3.23
CA GLY A 339 -0.44 -25.25 4.17
C GLY A 339 -1.67 -24.59 3.54
N HIS A 340 -2.15 -23.52 4.17
CA HIS A 340 -3.35 -22.78 3.75
C HIS A 340 -2.96 -21.52 2.98
N PHE A 341 -3.77 -21.16 1.99
CA PHE A 341 -3.57 -19.98 1.17
C PHE A 341 -4.80 -19.09 1.19
N LEU A 342 -4.59 -17.77 1.24
CA LEU A 342 -5.61 -16.77 0.99
C LEU A 342 -5.45 -16.25 -0.45
N ALA A 343 -6.56 -16.28 -1.19
CA ALA A 343 -6.63 -15.74 -2.54
C ALA A 343 -7.33 -14.36 -2.50
N THR A 344 -6.65 -13.30 -2.96
CA THR A 344 -7.10 -11.90 -2.81
C THR A 344 -7.35 -11.22 -4.15
N GLU A 345 -7.86 -9.97 -4.08
CA GLU A 345 -8.17 -9.13 -5.24
C GLU A 345 -9.08 -9.83 -6.25
N ASN A 346 -8.67 -9.95 -7.51
CA ASN A 346 -9.53 -10.48 -8.56
C ASN A 346 -9.91 -11.95 -8.37
N PHE A 347 -9.16 -12.74 -7.59
CA PHE A 347 -9.64 -14.07 -7.19
C PHE A 347 -10.92 -13.97 -6.35
N TYR A 348 -10.92 -13.07 -5.36
CA TYR A 348 -12.09 -12.82 -4.51
C TYR A 348 -13.25 -12.28 -5.34
N PHE A 349 -13.05 -11.23 -6.14
CA PHE A 349 -14.13 -10.64 -6.93
C PHE A 349 -14.73 -11.61 -7.95
N THR A 350 -13.89 -12.43 -8.61
CA THR A 350 -14.37 -13.46 -9.53
C THR A 350 -15.15 -14.54 -8.80
N SER A 351 -14.67 -15.02 -7.64
CA SER A 351 -15.41 -16.02 -6.85
C SER A 351 -16.76 -15.54 -6.30
N LYS A 352 -17.00 -14.22 -6.24
CA LYS A 352 -18.30 -13.67 -5.80
C LYS A 352 -19.38 -13.73 -6.87
N VAL A 353 -18.99 -13.93 -8.13
CA VAL A 353 -19.91 -13.97 -9.27
C VAL A 353 -20.04 -15.37 -9.88
N LEU A 354 -19.25 -16.34 -9.39
CA LEU A 354 -19.44 -17.77 -9.59
C LEU A 354 -20.41 -18.32 -8.54
#